data_AF-D7BI00-F1
#
_entry.id   AF-D7BI00-F1
#
_cell.length_a   1.000
_cell.length_b   1.000
_cell.length_c   1.000
_cell.angle_alpha   90.00
_cell.angle_beta   90.00
_cell.angle_gamma   90.00
#
_symmetry.space_group_name_H-M   'P 1'
#
loop_
_entity.id
_entity.type
_entity.pdbx_description
1 polymer ?
#
loop_
_entity_poly.entity_id
_entity_poly.type
_entity_poly.pdbx_seq_one_letter_code
_entity_poly.pdbx_strand_id
1 'polypeptide(L)' 'MTELTLILLRLALWLLPGVLGLLGVRAWVRGRGRVGQGLLLAGLVAALLVRPLPLGLVLLVLGALAGWPTGRRAPHQ' A
#
# COMPACT_ATOMS: atom_id res chain seq x y z
N MET A 1 2.42 -29.68 1.05
CA MET A 1 2.21 -28.24 1.35
C MET A 1 0.89 -28.12 2.09
N THR A 2 0.88 -27.65 3.33
CA THR A 2 -0.35 -27.55 4.14
C THR A 2 -1.28 -26.47 3.57
N GLU A 3 -2.59 -26.71 3.55
CA GLU A 3 -3.60 -25.74 3.09
C GLU A 3 -3.47 -24.38 3.81
N LEU A 4 -3.11 -24.43 5.09
CA LEU A 4 -2.86 -23.26 5.93
C LEU A 4 -1.76 -22.35 5.37
N THR A 5 -0.71 -22.94 4.79
CA THR A 5 0.37 -22.20 4.13
C THR A 5 -0.13 -21.47 2.89
N LEU A 6 -1.01 -22.10 2.10
CA LEU A 6 -1.60 -21.47 0.90
C LEU A 6 -2.53 -20.31 1.28
N ILE A 7 -3.30 -20.46 2.35
CA ILE A 7 -4.18 -19.40 2.87
C ILE A 7 -3.38 -18.20 3.36
N LEU A 8 -2.35 -18.44 4.19
CA LEU A 8 -1.46 -17.38 4.69
C LEU A 8 -0.73 -16.66 3.56
N LEU A 9 -0.20 -17.41 2.59
CA LEU A 9 0.48 -16.84 1.44
C LEU A 9 -0.46 -15.96 0.61
N ARG A 10 -1.70 -16.43 0.39
CA ARG A 10 -2.72 -15.67 -0.33
C ARG A 10 -3.14 -14.40 0.42
N LEU A 11 -3.25 -14.47 1.74
CA LEU A 11 -3.57 -13.31 2.59
C LEU A 11 -2.42 -12.28 2.57
N ALA A 12 -1.17 -12.74 2.63
CA ALA A 12 0.01 -11.88 2.54
C ALA A 12 0.12 -11.20 1.16
N LEU A 13 -0.13 -11.94 0.08
CA LEU A 13 -0.22 -11.41 -1.28
C LEU A 13 -1.34 -10.37 -1.44
N TRP A 14 -2.44 -10.56 -0.71
CA TRP A 14 -3.53 -9.59 -0.66
C TRP A 14 -3.18 -8.32 0.10
N LEU A 15 -2.43 -8.41 1.20
CA LEU A 15 -2.03 -7.23 2.00
C LEU A 15 -0.97 -6.36 1.30
N LEU A 16 -0.14 -6.98 0.45
CA LEU A 16 0.97 -6.34 -0.27
C LEU A 16 0.62 -5.00 -0.94
N PRO A 17 -0.43 -4.88 -1.78
CA PRO A 17 -0.78 -3.61 -2.42
C PRO A 17 -1.10 -2.49 -1.42
N GLY A 18 -1.77 -2.81 -0.31
CA GLY A 18 -2.07 -1.81 0.72
C GLY A 18 -0.83 -1.32 1.46
N VAL A 19 0.08 -2.23 1.82
CA VAL A 19 1.35 -1.88 2.48
C VAL A 19 2.23 -1.03 1.54
N LEU A 20 2.29 -1.38 0.26
CA LEU A 20 3.04 -0.61 -0.74
C LEU A 20 2.45 0.79 -0.96
N GLY A 21 1.11 0.92 -0.98
CA GLY A 21 0.44 2.22 -1.02
C GLY A 21 0.81 3.11 0.18
N LEU A 22 0.81 2.54 1.39
CA LEU A 22 1.15 3.25 2.61
C LEU A 22 2.60 3.71 2.66
N LEU A 23 3.53 2.81 2.31
CA LEU A 23 4.96 3.12 2.28
C LEU A 23 5.29 4.09 1.14
N GLY A 24 4.62 3.97 -0.01
CA GLY A 24 4.79 4.86 -1.16
C GLY A 24 4.40 6.29 -0.84
N VAL A 25 3.21 6.50 -0.26
CA VAL A 25 2.77 7.85 0.15
C VAL A 25 3.64 8.40 1.27
N ARG A 26 3.99 7.59 2.29
CA ARG A 26 4.93 8.03 3.34
C ARG A 26 6.30 8.43 2.80
N ALA A 27 6.84 7.69 1.83
CA ALA A 27 8.13 7.99 1.21
C ALA A 27 8.06 9.29 0.40
N TRP A 28 6.96 9.52 -0.31
CA TRP A 28 6.70 10.76 -1.04
C TRP A 28 6.63 11.95 -0.07
N VAL A 29 5.87 11.81 1.01
CA VAL A 29 5.70 12.85 2.05
C VAL A 29 7.02 13.19 2.76
N ARG A 30 7.93 12.23 2.92
CA ARG A 30 9.28 12.43 3.46
C ARG A 30 10.28 13.00 2.45
N GLY A 31 9.84 13.50 1.29
CA GLY A 31 10.70 14.09 0.25
C GLY A 31 11.45 13.07 -0.62
N ARG A 32 11.22 11.76 -0.44
CA ARG A 32 11.84 10.69 -1.25
C ARG A 32 10.94 10.31 -2.43
N GLY A 33 10.66 11.29 -3.30
CA GLY A 33 9.72 11.16 -4.42
C GLY A 33 10.01 9.98 -5.36
N ARG A 34 11.29 9.72 -5.69
CA ARG A 34 11.69 8.57 -6.55
C ARG A 34 11.32 7.22 -5.92
N VAL A 35 11.49 7.09 -4.60
CA VAL A 35 11.15 5.86 -3.87
C VAL A 35 9.63 5.73 -3.72
N GLY A 36 8.93 6.84 -3.47
CA GLY A 36 7.47 6.87 -3.40
C GLY A 36 6.80 6.47 -4.72
N GLN A 37 7.30 6.99 -5.84
CA GLN A 37 6.83 6.61 -7.18
C GLN A 37 7.10 5.13 -7.49
N GLY A 38 8.30 4.62 -7.17
CA GLY A 38 8.63 3.21 -7.34
C GLY A 38 7.73 2.28 -6.52
N LEU A 39 7.44 2.66 -5.27
CA LEU A 39 6.54 1.90 -4.39
C LEU A 39 5.08 1.96 -4.83
N LEU A 40 4.61 3.09 -5.35
CA LEU A 40 3.25 3.21 -5.89
C LEU A 40 3.08 2.43 -7.19
N LEU A 41 4.08 2.46 -8.08
CA LEU A 41 4.09 1.63 -9.29
C LEU A 41 4.13 0.13 -8.94
N ALA A 42 5.00 -0.27 -8.01
CA ALA A 42 5.04 -1.65 -7.53
C ALA A 42 3.72 -2.06 -6.86
N GLY A 43 3.11 -1.17 -6.07
CA GLY A 43 1.80 -1.37 -5.46
C GLY A 43 0.67 -1.48 -6.47
N LEU A 44 0.72 -0.70 -7.54
CA LEU A 44 -0.25 -0.78 -8.65
C LEU A 44 -0.14 -2.10 -9.40
N VAL A 45 1.08 -2.54 -9.72
CA VAL A 45 1.33 -3.86 -10.33
C VAL A 45 0.85 -4.97 -9.41
N ALA A 46 1.16 -4.91 -8.10
CA ALA A 46 0.68 -5.87 -7.12
C ALA A 46 -0.85 -5.88 -7.01
N ALA A 47 -1.50 -4.71 -7.04
CA ALA A 47 -2.95 -4.58 -7.04
C ALA A 47 -3.61 -5.20 -8.29
N LEU A 48 -2.96 -5.08 -9.46
CA LEU A 48 -3.39 -5.72 -10.71
C LEU A 48 -3.27 -7.25 -10.66
N LEU A 49 -2.27 -7.77 -9.94
CA LEU A 49 -2.11 -9.22 -9.73
C LEU A 49 -3.13 -9.80 -8.75
N VAL A 50 -3.66 -8.99 -7.83
CA VAL A 50 -4.69 -9.41 -6.87
C VAL A 50 -6.05 -9.52 -7.57
N ARG A 51 -6.58 -10.74 -7.69
CA ARG A 51 -7.98 -10.98 -8.10
C ARG A 51 -8.91 -11.03 -6.88
N PRO A 52 -10.08 -10.38 -6.95
CA PRO A 52 -10.59 -9.56 -8.04
C PRO A 52 -9.92 -8.17 -8.09
N LEU A 53 -9.63 -7.70 -9.31
CA LEU A 53 -9.01 -6.40 -9.62
C LEU A 53 -9.47 -5.20 -8.75
N PRO A 54 -10.78 -4.99 -8.49
CA PRO A 54 -11.22 -3.86 -7.65
C PRO A 54 -10.66 -3.91 -6.22
N LEU A 55 -10.45 -5.09 -5.64
CA LEU A 55 -10.00 -5.21 -4.24
C LEU A 55 -8.54 -4.80 -4.05
N GLY A 56 -7.67 -5.14 -5.01
CA GLY A 56 -6.28 -4.69 -4.99
C GLY A 56 -6.16 -3.16 -5.06
N LEU A 57 -6.97 -2.53 -5.91
CA LEU A 57 -7.00 -1.06 -6.03
C LEU A 57 -7.55 -0.38 -4.78
N VAL A 58 -8.63 -0.90 -4.19
CA VAL A 58 -9.18 -0.37 -2.93
C VAL A 58 -8.14 -0.44 -1.82
N LEU A 59 -7.39 -1.54 -1.71
CA LEU A 59 -6.31 -1.66 -0.73
C LEU A 59 -5.17 -0.67 -0.97
N LEU A 60 -4.77 -0.48 -2.24
CA LEU A 60 -3.76 0.51 -2.60
C LEU A 60 -4.19 1.94 -2.21
N VAL A 61 -5.44 2.29 -2.49
CA VAL A 61 -6.03 3.59 -2.14
C VAL A 61 -6.14 3.77 -0.62
N LEU A 62 -6.60 2.75 0.11
CA LEU A 62 -6.65 2.77 1.57
C LEU A 62 -5.27 2.90 2.20
N GLY A 63 -4.28 2.18 1.68
CA GLY A 63 -2.89 2.29 2.08
C GLY A 63 -2.35 3.70 1.83
N ALA A 64 -2.59 4.24 0.63
CA ALA A 64 -2.21 5.60 0.26
C ALA A 64 -2.84 6.66 1.17
N LEU A 65 -4.14 6.55 1.46
CA LEU A 65 -4.86 7.44 2.38
C LEU A 65 -4.32 7.35 3.82
N ALA A 66 -4.04 6.13 4.32
CA ALA A 66 -3.46 5.92 5.63
C ALA A 66 -1.99 6.41 5.72
N GLY A 67 -1.28 6.41 4.60
CA GLY A 67 0.07 6.97 4.48
C GLY A 67 0.09 8.49 4.33
N TRP A 68 -1.05 9.11 3.98
CA TRP A 68 -1.16 10.55 3.82
C TRP A 68 -0.99 11.23 5.18
N PRO A 69 -0.23 12.33 5.27
CA PRO A 69 -0.16 13.14 6.47
C PRO A 69 -1.55 13.75 6.68
N THR A 70 -2.40 13.05 7.41
CA THR A 70 -3.60 13.62 7.99
C THR A 70 -3.12 14.74 8.88
N GLY A 71 -3.31 15.97 8.41
CA GLY A 71 -2.72 17.18 8.96
C GLY A 71 -3.20 17.50 10.36
N ARG A 72 -2.79 16.69 11.36
CA ARG A 72 -2.47 17.21 12.68
C ARG A 72 -1.18 18.01 12.53
N ARG A 73 -1.29 19.17 11.86
CA ARG A 73 -0.66 20.36 12.41
C ARG A 73 -1.28 20.49 13.79
N ALA A 74 -0.58 20.04 14.82
CA ALA A 74 -0.83 20.57 16.14
C ALA A 74 -0.72 22.10 15.98
N PRO A 75 -1.74 22.87 16.38
CA PRO A 75 -1.65 24.31 16.34
C PRO A 75 -0.45 24.73 17.20
N HIS A 76 0.39 25.56 16.61
CA HIS A 76 1.45 26.37 17.22
C HIS A 76 1.66 26.21 18.73
N GLN A 77 2.82 25.68 19.12
CA GLN A 77 3.52 26.06 20.35
C GLN A 77 5.00 26.19 20.04
#